data_AF-A0A2W4C299-F1
#
_entry.id   AF-A0A2W4C299-F1
#
_cell.length_a   1.000
_cell.length_b   1.000
_cell.length_c   1.000
_cell.angle_alpha   90.00
_cell.angle_beta   90.00
_cell.angle_gamma   90.00
#
_symmetry.space_group_name_H-M   'P 1'
#
loop_
_entity.id
_entity.type
_entity.pdbx_description
1 polymer ?
#
loop_
_entity_poly.entity_id
_entity_poly.type
_entity_poly.pdbx_seq_one_letter_code
_entity_poly.pdbx_strand_id
1 'polypeptide(L)'
;MTQILNVTRNDDGQYEITDAGGKLVEGPFDTNAAAWKALDRRDNDDASLPHRKRSNKPVLWGKPETASKKSKRKEKRAAKQMKRDAHKAVGWVRDIASAKFDPEANRVYRDYKLGTFGAASEVKRIDPAAYLAEKAKEQAKS
;
A
#
# COMPACT_ATOMS: atom_id res chain seq x y z
N MET A 1 -20.03 -10.30 -27.63
CA MET A 1 -20.20 -9.01 -28.33
C MET A 1 -19.87 -7.93 -27.31
N THR A 2 -18.80 -7.17 -27.47
CA THR A 2 -18.39 -6.15 -26.49
C THR A 2 -19.21 -4.89 -26.72
N GLN A 3 -20.06 -4.51 -25.75
CA GLN A 3 -20.79 -3.25 -25.76
C GLN A 3 -19.86 -2.16 -25.20
N ILE A 4 -19.72 -1.04 -25.91
CA ILE A 4 -18.90 0.09 -25.46
C ILE A 4 -19.82 1.06 -24.71
N LEU A 5 -19.59 1.22 -23.42
CA LEU A 5 -20.37 2.10 -22.55
C LEU A 5 -19.53 3.31 -22.14
N ASN A 6 -20.12 4.50 -22.19
CA ASN A 6 -19.51 5.78 -21.85
C ASN A 6 -20.17 6.36 -20.59
N VAL A 7 -19.39 7.01 -19.75
CA VAL A 7 -19.90 7.82 -18.63
C VAL A 7 -19.92 9.28 -19.06
N THR A 8 -21.10 9.88 -19.16
CA THR A 8 -21.31 11.27 -19.59
C THR A 8 -21.90 12.11 -18.48
N ARG A 9 -21.72 13.43 -18.53
CA ARG A 9 -22.29 14.37 -17.57
C ARG A 9 -23.45 15.12 -18.21
N ASN A 10 -24.59 15.15 -17.54
CA ASN A 10 -25.78 15.86 -17.98
C ASN A 10 -25.76 17.34 -17.60
N ASP A 11 -26.66 18.11 -18.19
CA ASP A 11 -26.82 19.56 -17.95
C ASP A 11 -27.14 19.88 -16.49
N ASP A 12 -27.78 18.94 -15.77
CA ASP A 12 -28.07 19.03 -14.33
C ASP A 12 -26.86 18.68 -13.44
N GLY A 13 -25.70 18.40 -14.04
CA GLY A 13 -24.45 18.08 -13.36
C GLY A 13 -24.33 16.65 -12.85
N GLN A 14 -25.35 15.81 -13.06
CA GLN A 14 -25.38 14.38 -12.75
C GLN A 14 -24.66 13.56 -13.83
N TYR A 15 -24.26 12.33 -13.49
CA TYR A 15 -23.53 11.42 -14.36
C TYR A 15 -24.41 10.29 -14.84
N GLU A 16 -24.42 10.00 -16.14
CA GLU A 16 -25.20 8.92 -16.72
C GLU A 16 -24.29 7.95 -17.47
N ILE A 17 -24.71 6.69 -17.58
CA ILE A 17 -24.03 5.70 -18.40
C ILE A 17 -24.81 5.57 -19.71
N THR A 18 -24.16 5.87 -20.83
CA THR A 18 -24.73 5.81 -22.18
C THR A 18 -24.04 4.77 -23.04
N ASP A 19 -24.76 4.12 -23.95
CA ASP A 19 -24.16 3.29 -25.00
C ASP A 19 -23.41 4.15 -26.03
N ALA A 20 -22.56 3.53 -26.86
CA ALA A 20 -21.85 4.22 -27.94
C ALA A 20 -22.78 4.99 -28.91
N GLY A 21 -24.05 4.60 -28.98
CA GLY A 21 -25.10 5.29 -29.74
C GLY A 21 -25.83 6.42 -28.99
N GLY A 22 -25.36 6.82 -27.80
CA GLY A 22 -25.97 7.90 -27.00
C GLY A 22 -27.30 7.54 -26.35
N LYS A 23 -27.66 6.26 -26.30
CA LYS A 23 -28.85 5.78 -25.58
C LYS A 23 -28.53 5.65 -24.10
N LEU A 24 -29.41 6.16 -23.25
CA LEU A 24 -29.30 6.02 -21.80
C LEU A 24 -29.43 4.55 -21.39
N VAL A 25 -28.43 4.05 -20.67
CA VAL A 25 -28.32 2.65 -20.26
C VAL A 25 -28.58 2.49 -18.76
N GLU A 26 -28.05 3.39 -17.94
CA GLU A 26 -28.25 3.38 -16.50
C GLU A 26 -28.25 4.81 -15.96
N GLY A 27 -29.12 5.04 -14.97
CA GLY A 27 -29.68 6.35 -14.64
C GLY A 27 -28.71 7.41 -14.08
N PRO A 28 -29.27 8.56 -13.66
CA PRO A 28 -28.48 9.68 -13.18
C PRO A 28 -27.86 9.37 -11.81
N PHE A 29 -26.54 9.36 -11.79
CA PHE A 29 -25.72 9.24 -10.60
C PHE A 29 -25.29 10.63 -10.13
N ASP A 30 -25.45 10.91 -8.85
CA ASP A 30 -25.04 12.20 -8.27
C ASP A 30 -23.51 12.38 -8.27
N THR A 31 -22.74 11.30 -8.39
CA THR A 31 -21.27 11.35 -8.39
C THR A 31 -20.65 10.52 -9.50
N ASN A 32 -19.54 11.02 -10.04
CA ASN A 32 -18.73 10.33 -11.05
C ASN A 32 -18.30 8.94 -10.54
N ALA A 33 -17.89 8.86 -9.27
CA ALA A 33 -17.49 7.61 -8.64
C ALA A 33 -18.62 6.56 -8.59
N ALA A 34 -19.87 7.00 -8.38
CA ALA A 34 -21.02 6.11 -8.41
C ALA A 34 -21.29 5.58 -9.83
N ALA A 35 -21.15 6.41 -10.86
CA ALA A 35 -21.26 6.00 -12.25
C ALA A 35 -20.18 4.99 -12.65
N TRP A 36 -18.90 5.24 -12.33
CA TRP A 36 -17.82 4.26 -12.57
C TRP A 36 -18.01 2.96 -11.80
N LYS A 37 -18.53 3.02 -10.57
CA LYS A 37 -18.80 1.81 -9.77
C LYS A 37 -19.97 1.00 -10.34
N ALA A 38 -20.99 1.66 -10.89
CA ALA A 38 -22.09 0.99 -11.58
C ALA A 38 -21.61 0.33 -12.89
N LEU A 39 -20.75 1.01 -13.65
CA LEU A 39 -20.11 0.45 -14.84
C LEU A 39 -19.26 -0.78 -14.50
N ASP A 40 -18.38 -0.69 -13.51
CA ASP A 40 -17.52 -1.82 -13.06
C ASP A 40 -18.38 -2.99 -12.58
N ARG A 41 -19.53 -2.74 -11.93
CA ARG A 41 -20.46 -3.81 -11.55
C ARG A 41 -21.04 -4.52 -12.77
N ARG A 42 -21.50 -3.76 -13.77
CA ARG A 42 -22.10 -4.29 -15.00
C ARG A 42 -21.11 -5.10 -15.83
N ASP A 43 -19.86 -4.63 -15.94
CA ASP A 43 -18.79 -5.37 -16.63
C ASP A 43 -18.42 -6.68 -15.91
N ASN A 44 -18.59 -6.73 -14.60
CA ASN A 44 -18.32 -7.93 -13.79
C ASN A 44 -19.55 -8.86 -13.61
N ASP A 45 -20.76 -8.40 -13.89
CA ASP A 45 -22.03 -9.14 -13.77
C ASP A 45 -22.37 -9.96 -15.03
N ASP A 46 -21.39 -10.27 -15.88
CA ASP A 46 -21.56 -11.23 -16.97
C ASP A 46 -21.96 -12.59 -16.35
N ALA A 47 -23.25 -12.93 -16.43
CA ALA A 47 -23.97 -13.89 -15.60
C ALA A 47 -23.44 -15.34 -15.66
N SER A 48 -22.43 -15.60 -16.49
CA SER A 48 -21.78 -16.89 -16.67
C SER A 48 -20.49 -17.05 -15.84
N LEU A 49 -20.04 -16.02 -15.12
CA LEU A 49 -18.80 -16.05 -14.36
C LEU A 49 -19.07 -15.93 -12.84
N PRO A 50 -18.75 -16.96 -12.04
CA PRO A 50 -18.89 -16.85 -10.58
C PRO A 50 -18.00 -15.71 -10.07
N HIS A 51 -18.54 -14.89 -9.15
CA HIS A 51 -17.87 -13.73 -8.54
C HIS A 51 -16.42 -14.07 -8.14
N ARG A 52 -15.46 -13.73 -9.01
CA ARG A 52 -14.05 -14.04 -8.77
C ARG A 52 -13.56 -13.08 -7.70
N LYS A 53 -13.26 -13.61 -6.51
CA LYS A 53 -12.53 -12.83 -5.49
C LYS A 53 -11.27 -12.27 -6.13
N ARG A 54 -11.10 -10.94 -6.09
CA ARG A 54 -9.89 -10.25 -6.57
C ARG A 54 -8.67 -11.01 -6.07
N SER A 55 -7.92 -11.61 -6.99
CA SER A 55 -6.86 -12.53 -6.61
C SER A 55 -5.72 -11.73 -5.99
N ASN A 56 -5.33 -12.06 -4.76
CA ASN A 56 -4.11 -11.55 -4.10
C ASN A 56 -2.84 -12.15 -4.76
N LYS A 57 -2.77 -12.15 -6.10
CA LYS A 57 -1.61 -12.59 -6.84
C LYS A 57 -0.59 -11.45 -6.85
N PRO A 58 0.70 -11.76 -6.68
CA PRO A 58 1.71 -10.75 -6.49
C PRO A 58 2.03 -10.06 -7.80
N VAL A 59 2.48 -8.82 -7.64
CA VAL A 59 3.15 -8.05 -8.67
C VAL A 59 4.54 -8.67 -8.94
N LEU A 60 5.19 -8.27 -10.03
CA LEU A 60 6.41 -8.82 -10.65
C LEU A 60 7.63 -9.09 -9.73
N TRP A 61 7.60 -8.71 -8.45
CA TRP A 61 8.64 -9.01 -7.44
C TRP A 61 8.35 -10.25 -6.57
N GLY A 62 7.45 -11.13 -7.00
CA GLY A 62 7.23 -12.45 -6.38
C GLY A 62 6.21 -12.46 -5.24
N LYS A 63 5.64 -13.64 -4.95
CA LYS A 63 4.71 -13.86 -3.83
C LYS A 63 5.47 -13.70 -2.52
N PRO A 64 5.08 -12.81 -1.59
CA PRO A 64 5.46 -13.05 -0.21
C PRO A 64 4.85 -14.40 0.18
N GLU A 65 5.69 -15.37 0.54
CA GLU A 65 5.21 -16.65 1.05
C GLU A 65 4.35 -16.38 2.28
N THR A 66 3.04 -16.43 2.12
CA THR A 66 2.14 -16.27 3.25
C THR A 66 2.23 -17.54 4.07
N ALA A 67 3.10 -17.51 5.09
CA ALA A 67 3.26 -18.57 6.07
C ALA A 67 1.87 -19.08 6.51
N SER A 68 1.64 -20.38 6.33
CA SER A 68 0.37 -21.02 6.70
C SER A 68 -0.02 -20.71 8.15
N LYS A 69 -1.33 -20.70 8.46
CA LYS A 69 -1.79 -20.49 9.85
C LYS A 69 -1.13 -21.46 10.84
N LYS A 70 -0.81 -22.68 10.39
CA LYS A 70 -0.09 -23.69 11.18
C LYS A 70 1.37 -23.30 11.43
N SER A 71 2.11 -22.80 10.43
CA SER A 71 3.51 -22.38 10.62
C SER A 71 3.60 -21.16 11.53
N LYS A 72 2.74 -20.15 11.35
CA LYS A 72 2.66 -18.98 12.27
C LYS A 72 2.39 -19.38 13.73
N ARG A 73 1.56 -20.41 13.95
CA ARG A 73 1.27 -20.93 15.31
C ARG A 73 2.46 -21.69 15.90
N LYS A 74 3.20 -22.44 15.08
CA LYS A 74 4.44 -23.15 15.48
C LYS A 74 5.55 -22.15 15.83
N GLU A 75 5.72 -21.10 15.03
CA GLU A 75 6.69 -20.03 15.27
C GLU A 75 6.40 -19.28 16.57
N LYS A 76 5.13 -18.90 16.82
CA LYS A 76 4.73 -18.29 18.11
C LYS A 76 5.01 -19.20 19.31
N ARG A 77 4.84 -20.52 19.17
CA ARG A 77 5.16 -21.49 20.23
C ARG A 77 6.66 -21.58 20.45
N ALA A 78 7.45 -21.67 19.39
CA ALA A 78 8.92 -21.68 19.46
C ALA A 78 9.46 -20.41 20.12
N ALA A 79 8.96 -19.23 19.74
CA ALA A 79 9.35 -17.97 20.36
C ALA A 79 9.02 -17.90 21.86
N LYS A 80 7.86 -18.41 22.28
CA LYS A 80 7.50 -18.50 23.71
C LYS A 80 8.39 -19.48 24.48
N GLN A 81 8.73 -20.60 23.86
CA GLN A 81 9.61 -21.60 24.45
C GLN A 81 11.03 -21.05 24.63
N MET A 82 11.59 -20.42 23.60
CA MET A 82 12.89 -19.74 23.67
C MET A 82 12.94 -18.70 24.80
N LYS A 83 11.88 -17.89 24.98
CA LYS A 83 11.82 -16.95 26.11
C LYS A 83 11.88 -17.67 27.46
N ARG A 84 11.10 -18.75 27.64
CA ARG A 84 11.11 -19.54 28.88
C ARG A 84 12.47 -20.16 29.14
N ASP A 85 13.12 -20.70 28.11
CA ASP A 85 14.43 -21.33 28.23
C ASP A 85 15.52 -20.30 28.51
N ALA A 86 15.44 -19.10 27.91
CA ALA A 86 16.29 -17.97 28.26
C ALA A 86 16.08 -17.51 29.71
N HIS A 87 14.84 -17.58 30.22
CA HIS A 87 14.58 -17.31 31.65
C HIS A 87 15.18 -18.37 32.57
N LYS A 88 15.23 -19.64 32.13
CA LYS A 88 15.81 -20.77 32.85
C LYS A 88 17.32 -20.94 32.64
N ALA A 89 17.93 -20.16 31.75
CA ALA A 89 19.37 -20.23 31.50
C ALA A 89 20.14 -19.89 32.79
N VAL A 90 21.25 -20.61 32.99
CA VAL A 90 22.13 -20.43 34.16
C VAL A 90 22.65 -18.98 34.15
N GLY A 91 22.73 -18.35 35.33
CA GLY A 91 23.05 -16.92 35.50
C GLY A 91 24.22 -16.44 34.64
N TRP A 92 25.34 -17.16 34.61
CA TRP A 92 26.51 -16.79 33.81
C TRP A 92 26.26 -16.71 32.29
N VAL A 93 25.37 -17.55 31.74
CA VAL A 93 24.97 -17.49 30.32
C VAL A 93 24.12 -16.23 30.07
N ARG A 94 23.24 -15.89 31.01
CA ARG A 94 22.42 -14.68 30.95
C ARG A 94 23.28 -13.42 31.05
N ASP A 95 24.27 -13.44 31.92
CA ASP A 95 25.17 -12.31 32.16
C ASP A 95 26.07 -12.06 30.94
N ILE A 96 26.65 -13.10 30.34
CA ILE A 96 27.42 -12.99 29.08
C ILE A 96 26.52 -12.47 27.94
N ALA A 97 25.31 -12.99 27.81
CA ALA A 97 24.37 -12.53 26.80
C ALA A 97 23.99 -11.05 27.01
N SER A 98 23.78 -10.61 28.25
CA SER A 98 23.50 -9.21 28.56
C SER A 98 24.69 -8.30 28.32
N ALA A 99 25.91 -8.76 28.63
CA ALA A 99 27.14 -8.01 28.38
C ALA A 99 27.42 -7.82 26.87
N LYS A 100 26.91 -8.72 26.02
CA LYS A 100 27.02 -8.62 24.56
C LYS A 100 25.79 -8.00 23.89
N PHE A 101 24.62 -8.07 24.54
CA PHE A 101 23.36 -7.53 24.03
C PHE A 101 23.02 -6.24 24.79
N ASP A 102 23.63 -5.15 24.33
CA ASP A 102 23.20 -3.81 24.71
C ASP A 102 22.16 -3.31 23.69
N PRO A 103 20.87 -3.24 24.07
CA PRO A 103 19.82 -2.79 23.17
C PRO A 103 19.97 -1.31 22.78
N GLU A 104 20.56 -0.49 23.65
CA GLU A 104 20.82 0.93 23.38
C GLU A 104 22.01 1.10 22.45
N ALA A 105 23.12 0.37 22.65
CA ALA A 105 24.26 0.41 21.72
C ALA A 105 23.88 -0.09 20.31
N ASN A 106 23.02 -1.10 20.20
CA ASN A 106 22.50 -1.56 18.92
C ASN A 106 21.57 -0.52 18.26
N ARG A 107 20.81 0.23 19.05
CA ARG A 107 19.97 1.33 18.57
C ARG A 107 20.81 2.49 18.10
N VAL A 108 21.80 2.92 18.89
CA VAL A 108 22.77 3.95 18.53
C VAL A 108 23.57 3.56 17.28
N TYR A 109 24.03 2.31 17.17
CA TYR A 109 24.72 1.83 15.97
C TYR A 109 23.80 1.82 14.74
N ARG A 110 22.53 1.44 14.90
CA ARG A 110 21.53 1.53 13.82
C ARG A 110 21.24 2.97 13.42
N ASP A 111 21.06 3.86 14.39
CA ASP A 111 20.83 5.29 14.17
C ASP A 111 22.08 5.95 13.53
N TYR A 112 23.28 5.52 13.90
CA TYR A 112 24.54 5.97 13.28
C TYR A 112 24.68 5.46 11.84
N LYS A 113 24.35 4.19 11.59
CA LYS A 113 24.48 3.58 10.25
C LYS A 113 23.39 3.98 9.28
N LEU A 114 22.17 4.21 9.77
CA LEU A 114 20.99 4.42 8.94
C LEU A 114 20.38 5.82 9.11
N GLY A 115 20.90 6.63 10.03
CA GLY A 115 20.23 7.85 10.49
C GLY A 115 19.11 7.52 11.49
N THR A 116 18.73 8.49 12.31
CA THR A 116 17.53 8.38 13.15
C THR A 116 16.31 8.33 12.23
N PHE A 117 15.66 7.17 12.10
CA PHE A 117 14.33 7.08 11.48
C PHE A 117 13.27 7.62 12.46
N GLY A 118 13.35 8.92 12.77
CA GLY A 118 12.31 9.70 13.43
C GLY A 118 11.28 10.19 12.41
N ALA A 119 10.09 10.59 12.89
CA ALA A 119 8.98 11.01 12.03
C ALA A 119 9.42 12.07 11.02
N ALA A 120 9.32 11.72 9.73
CA ALA A 120 9.52 12.54 8.54
C ALA A 120 10.65 13.58 8.67
N SER A 121 11.80 13.29 8.07
CA SER A 121 12.79 14.31 7.71
C SER A 121 12.10 15.60 7.27
N GLU A 122 12.57 16.75 7.77
CA GLU A 122 12.02 18.07 7.49
C GLU A 122 11.79 18.24 5.99
N VAL A 123 10.53 18.13 5.55
CA VAL A 123 10.16 18.35 4.16
C VAL A 123 10.37 19.84 3.91
N LYS A 124 11.47 20.19 3.23
CA LYS A 124 11.69 21.56 2.76
C LYS A 124 10.49 21.97 1.93
N ARG A 125 9.65 22.86 2.46
CA ARG A 125 8.59 23.49 1.69
C ARG A 125 9.23 24.47 0.73
N ILE A 126 9.39 24.02 -0.50
CA ILE A 126 9.87 24.85 -1.60
C ILE A 126 8.67 25.67 -2.09
N ASP A 127 8.83 26.99 -2.17
CA ASP A 127 7.88 27.84 -2.90
C ASP A 127 8.01 27.51 -4.41
N PRO A 128 6.95 27.02 -5.07
CA PRO A 128 7.01 26.64 -6.48
C PRO A 128 7.45 27.79 -7.40
N ALA A 129 7.17 29.04 -7.04
CA ALA A 129 7.60 30.19 -7.83
C ALA A 129 9.12 30.39 -7.78
N ALA A 130 9.73 30.20 -6.59
CA ALA A 130 11.16 30.31 -6.41
C ALA A 130 11.92 29.21 -7.18
N TYR A 131 11.39 27.98 -7.17
CA TYR A 131 11.97 26.84 -7.88
C TYR A 131 11.96 27.03 -9.41
N LEU A 132 10.85 27.54 -9.96
CA LEU A 132 10.76 27.82 -11.40
C LEU A 132 11.68 28.96 -11.83
N ALA A 133 11.82 30.00 -11.01
CA ALA A 133 12.74 31.11 -11.28
C ALA A 133 14.22 30.65 -11.26
N GLU A 134 14.57 29.77 -10.33
CA GLU A 134 15.92 29.19 -10.26
C GLU A 134 16.20 28.27 -11.46
N LYS A 135 15.23 27.42 -11.84
CA LYS A 135 15.33 26.58 -13.04
C LYS A 135 15.46 27.37 -14.34
N ALA A 136 14.72 28.47 -14.48
CA ALA A 136 14.83 29.34 -15.65
C ALA A 136 16.21 30.01 -15.74
N LYS A 137 16.78 30.42 -14.60
CA LYS A 137 18.15 30.97 -14.54
C LYS A 137 19.22 29.93 -14.86
N GLU A 138 19.02 28.69 -14.44
CA GLU A 138 19.92 27.58 -14.74
C GLU A 138 19.90 27.23 -16.24
N GLN A 139 18.72 27.26 -16.87
CA GLN A 139 18.58 27.05 -18.32
C GLN A 139 19.13 28.21 -19.16
N ALA A 140 19.01 29.45 -18.70
CA ALA A 140 19.56 30.62 -19.40
C ALA A 140 21.09 30.76 -19.27
N LYS A 141 21.71 29.97 -18.37
CA LYS A 141 23.17 29.94 -18.16
C LYS A 141 23.85 28.79 -18.90
N SER A 142 23.06 27.87 -19.49
CA SER A 142 23.49 26.86 -20.46
C SER A 142 23.40 27.39 -21.88
#